data_AF-A0A8H7HF10-F1
#
_entry.id   AF-A0A8H7HF10-F1
#
_cell.length_a   1.000
_cell.length_b   1.000
_cell.length_c   1.000
_cell.angle_alpha   90.00
_cell.angle_beta   90.00
_cell.angle_gamma   90.00
#
_symmetry.space_group_name_H-M   'P 1'
#
loop_
_entity.id
_entity.type
_entity.pdbx_description
1 polymer ?
#
loop_
_entity_poly.entity_id
_entity_poly.type
_entity_poly.pdbx_seq_one_letter_code
_entity_poly.pdbx_strand_id
1 'polypeptide(L)'
;MAATMENPIVFYDLADANNKPWGAASIRVVSAIYPTRYASIKVKSTTADPSADPDGEPTYVSDSFKIALYLDDKYPAPEHPAIFSPGTRGLQSLLVSEYFPTLISVIVPLSVPCLPRILDSRSIEYIRRTRGTSLISESAPKEIEPKLLKEAQQKFEALLDSLALNNESGPFVMGNQVSFIDFCIGGLFEFVQRSDTEDSTIFKELLSWSDGKLAVYWERIKQIERASSEINVET
;
A
#
# COMPACT_ATOMS: atom_id res chain seq x y z
N MET A 1 19.55 -18.10 7.21
CA MET A 1 19.48 -18.14 5.73
C MET A 1 18.30 -17.31 5.28
N ALA A 2 18.43 -16.60 4.16
CA ALA A 2 17.35 -15.82 3.57
C ALA A 2 16.26 -16.74 3.00
N ALA A 3 15.01 -16.26 2.94
CA ALA A 3 13.97 -16.87 2.11
C ALA A 3 14.50 -17.08 0.68
N THR A 4 14.22 -18.26 0.12
CA THR A 4 14.68 -18.66 -1.22
C THR A 4 13.49 -18.85 -2.14
N MET A 5 13.73 -19.05 -3.44
CA MET A 5 12.66 -19.41 -4.38
C MET A 5 11.96 -20.73 -3.99
N GLU A 6 12.67 -21.66 -3.34
CA GLU A 6 12.15 -22.95 -2.88
C GLU A 6 11.43 -22.84 -1.53
N ASN A 7 11.76 -21.84 -0.72
CA ASN A 7 11.14 -21.57 0.57
C ASN A 7 10.90 -20.04 0.75
N PRO A 8 9.92 -19.48 0.03
CA PRO A 8 9.67 -18.04 0.01
C PRO A 8 8.93 -17.57 1.27
N ILE A 9 9.00 -16.26 1.54
CA ILE A 9 8.16 -15.64 2.58
C ILE A 9 6.70 -15.80 2.15
N VAL A 10 5.82 -16.26 3.03
CA VAL A 10 4.39 -16.33 2.73
C VAL A 10 3.73 -15.04 3.22
N PHE A 11 3.26 -14.23 2.28
CA PHE A 11 2.46 -13.06 2.60
C PHE A 11 0.97 -13.40 2.51
N TYR A 12 0.30 -13.34 3.64
CA TYR A 12 -1.14 -13.52 3.69
C TYR A 12 -1.83 -12.19 3.43
N ASP A 13 -2.53 -12.05 2.29
CA ASP A 13 -3.23 -10.84 1.90
C ASP A 13 -4.76 -11.00 1.96
N LEU A 14 -5.51 -9.90 2.06
CA LEU A 14 -6.97 -9.95 1.92
C LEU A 14 -7.34 -10.31 0.48
N ALA A 15 -8.31 -11.20 0.29
CA ALA A 15 -8.89 -11.47 -1.03
C ALA A 15 -10.09 -10.57 -1.33
N ASP A 16 -10.24 -10.19 -2.59
CA ASP A 16 -11.48 -9.63 -3.15
C ASP A 16 -12.53 -10.72 -3.40
N ALA A 17 -13.71 -10.32 -3.86
CA ALA A 17 -14.82 -11.21 -4.20
C ALA A 17 -14.49 -12.25 -5.28
N ASN A 18 -13.45 -12.02 -6.09
CA ASN A 18 -12.95 -12.92 -7.13
C ASN A 18 -11.71 -13.70 -6.67
N ASN A 19 -11.44 -13.72 -5.36
CA ASN A 19 -10.28 -14.38 -4.74
C ASN A 19 -8.92 -13.83 -5.19
N LYS A 20 -8.88 -12.62 -5.77
CA LYS A 20 -7.63 -11.92 -6.10
C LYS A 20 -7.15 -11.12 -4.89
N PRO A 21 -5.83 -10.97 -4.68
CA PRO A 21 -5.31 -10.12 -3.62
C PRO A 21 -5.87 -8.70 -3.70
N TRP A 22 -6.27 -8.14 -2.56
CA TRP A 22 -6.94 -6.85 -2.38
C TRP A 22 -6.37 -6.02 -1.22
N GLY A 23 -5.75 -6.65 -0.22
CA GLY A 23 -5.38 -5.93 1.00
C GLY A 23 -4.34 -4.84 0.79
N ALA A 24 -4.13 -4.07 1.86
CA ALA A 24 -3.41 -2.80 1.85
C ALA A 24 -2.12 -2.88 1.03
N ALA A 25 -2.13 -2.19 -0.10
CA ALA A 25 -1.10 -2.32 -1.12
C ALA A 25 0.29 -1.80 -0.67
N SER A 26 0.38 -1.17 0.50
CA SER A 26 1.65 -0.96 1.21
C SER A 26 2.44 -2.25 1.42
N ILE A 27 1.77 -3.38 1.67
CA ILE A 27 2.49 -4.63 1.91
C ILE A 27 2.84 -5.32 0.60
N ARG A 28 2.00 -5.24 -0.45
CA ARG A 28 2.35 -5.83 -1.76
C ARG A 28 3.62 -5.24 -2.33
N VAL A 29 3.79 -3.92 -2.27
CA VAL A 29 5.00 -3.29 -2.80
C VAL A 29 6.22 -3.58 -1.92
N VAL A 30 6.05 -3.68 -0.60
CA VAL A 30 7.14 -4.12 0.30
C VAL A 30 7.53 -5.57 0.05
N SER A 31 6.56 -6.47 -0.15
CA SER A 31 6.83 -7.88 -0.45
C SER A 31 7.37 -8.10 -1.86
N ALA A 32 7.14 -7.16 -2.78
CA ALA A 32 7.69 -7.23 -4.13
C ALA A 32 9.23 -7.24 -4.12
N ILE A 33 9.85 -6.58 -3.14
CA ILE A 33 11.31 -6.52 -3.00
C ILE A 33 11.93 -7.89 -2.64
N TYR A 34 11.14 -8.82 -2.10
CA TYR A 34 11.61 -10.11 -1.59
C TYR A 34 11.02 -11.29 -2.38
N PRO A 35 11.69 -12.46 -2.41
CA PRO A 35 11.10 -13.69 -2.92
C PRO A 35 9.89 -14.08 -2.05
N THR A 36 8.69 -13.67 -2.47
CA THR A 36 7.45 -13.82 -1.69
C THR A 36 6.43 -14.67 -2.43
N ARG A 37 5.72 -15.52 -1.68
CA ARG A 37 4.53 -16.24 -2.12
C ARG A 37 3.29 -15.61 -1.49
N TYR A 38 2.31 -15.25 -2.31
CA TYR A 38 1.05 -14.71 -1.81
C TYR A 38 0.08 -15.84 -1.47
N ALA A 39 -0.57 -15.72 -0.32
CA ALA A 39 -1.67 -16.57 0.10
C ALA A 39 -2.87 -15.70 0.48
N SER A 40 -4.05 -16.01 -0.02
CA SER A 40 -5.25 -15.24 0.29
C SER A 40 -5.84 -15.65 1.64
N ILE A 41 -6.12 -14.67 2.51
CA ILE A 41 -6.82 -14.85 3.80
C ILE A 41 -7.95 -13.83 3.95
N LYS A 42 -8.89 -14.11 4.85
CA LYS A 42 -10.14 -13.33 4.97
C LYS A 42 -10.18 -12.39 6.19
N VAL A 43 -9.06 -12.16 6.89
CA VAL A 43 -9.09 -11.51 8.22
C VAL A 43 -8.07 -10.37 8.39
N LYS A 44 -6.76 -10.66 8.47
CA LYS A 44 -5.73 -9.64 8.75
C LYS A 44 -4.40 -10.02 8.10
N SER A 45 -3.86 -9.13 7.28
CA SER A 45 -2.59 -9.39 6.61
C SER A 45 -1.46 -9.70 7.60
N THR A 46 -0.72 -10.77 7.32
CA THR A 46 0.32 -11.34 8.19
C THR A 46 1.41 -11.91 7.28
N THR A 47 2.68 -11.77 7.64
CA THR A 47 3.78 -12.53 7.01
C THR A 47 4.11 -13.74 7.86
N ALA A 48 4.29 -14.89 7.21
CA ALA A 48 5.00 -16.03 7.77
C ALA A 48 6.32 -16.19 7.05
N ASP A 49 7.41 -15.87 7.73
CA ASP A 49 8.76 -16.06 7.21
C ASP A 49 9.30 -17.41 7.69
N PRO A 50 9.69 -18.32 6.76
CA PRO A 50 10.16 -19.64 7.14
C PRO A 50 11.42 -19.61 8.01
N SER A 51 11.54 -20.65 8.84
CA SER A 51 12.77 -20.88 9.60
C SER A 51 13.92 -21.28 8.67
N ALA A 52 15.14 -20.91 9.05
CA ALA A 52 16.35 -21.41 8.40
C ALA A 52 16.67 -22.87 8.80
N ASP A 53 16.09 -23.33 9.91
CA ASP A 53 16.10 -24.72 10.35
C ASP A 53 14.90 -25.46 9.69
N PRO A 54 15.11 -26.56 8.94
CA PRO A 54 14.03 -27.34 8.34
C PRO A 54 12.96 -27.82 9.32
N ASP A 55 13.32 -28.01 10.58
CA ASP A 55 12.40 -28.44 11.65
C ASP A 55 11.92 -27.27 12.53
N GLY A 56 12.33 -26.03 12.19
CA GLY A 56 11.98 -24.84 12.96
C GLY A 56 10.64 -24.22 12.53
N GLU A 57 9.96 -23.59 13.48
CA GLU A 57 8.67 -22.94 13.25
C GLU A 57 8.81 -21.60 12.50
N PRO A 58 7.87 -21.26 11.60
CA PRO A 58 7.86 -19.96 10.93
C PRO A 58 7.70 -18.78 11.91
N THR A 59 8.33 -17.65 11.57
CA THR A 59 8.12 -16.40 12.31
C THR A 59 6.91 -15.66 11.74
N TYR A 60 5.90 -15.45 12.59
CA TYR A 60 4.69 -14.71 12.22
C TYR A 60 4.78 -13.25 12.66
N VAL A 61 4.68 -12.32 11.71
CA VAL A 61 4.65 -10.88 11.98
C VAL A 61 3.37 -10.28 11.40
N SER A 62 2.67 -9.47 12.19
CA SER A 62 1.49 -8.74 11.75
C SER A 62 1.66 -7.25 12.07
N ASP A 63 0.94 -6.39 11.33
CA ASP A 63 1.17 -4.94 11.20
C ASP A 63 2.18 -4.59 10.09
N SER A 64 1.76 -3.77 9.11
CA SER A 64 2.57 -3.50 7.91
C SER A 64 3.91 -2.83 8.22
N PHE A 65 3.93 -1.92 9.19
CA PHE A 65 5.16 -1.23 9.59
C PHE A 65 6.11 -2.19 10.32
N LYS A 66 5.58 -3.04 11.22
CA LYS A 66 6.39 -4.07 11.90
C LYS A 66 6.92 -5.12 10.93
N ILE A 67 6.13 -5.52 9.93
CA ILE A 67 6.56 -6.41 8.86
C ILE A 67 7.73 -5.77 8.10
N ALA A 68 7.60 -4.50 7.70
CA ALA A 68 8.67 -3.80 7.00
C ALA A 68 9.95 -3.71 7.84
N LEU A 69 9.85 -3.40 9.14
CA LEU A 69 11.00 -3.38 10.05
C LEU A 69 11.68 -4.74 10.13
N TYR A 70 10.89 -5.81 10.30
CA TYR A 70 11.41 -7.17 10.36
C TYR A 70 12.14 -7.57 9.07
N LEU A 71 11.55 -7.25 7.91
CA LEU A 71 12.16 -7.54 6.62
C LEU A 71 13.47 -6.76 6.43
N ASP A 72 13.47 -5.47 6.73
CA ASP A 72 14.66 -4.60 6.63
C ASP A 72 15.80 -5.04 7.56
N ASP A 73 15.47 -5.56 8.76
CA ASP A 73 16.46 -6.10 9.71
C ASP A 73 16.99 -7.48 9.28
N LYS A 74 16.13 -8.35 8.78
CA LYS A 74 16.48 -9.74 8.44
C LYS A 74 17.15 -9.87 7.07
N TYR A 75 16.84 -8.95 6.16
CA TYR A 75 17.31 -8.91 4.79
C TYR A 75 17.94 -7.54 4.49
N PRO A 76 19.15 -7.28 5.01
CA PRO A 76 19.80 -5.98 4.85
C PRO A 76 20.39 -5.78 3.44
N ALA A 77 20.73 -4.52 3.15
CA ALA A 77 21.53 -4.14 1.99
C ALA A 77 23.00 -4.61 2.13
N PRO A 78 23.73 -4.82 1.01
CA PRO A 78 23.32 -4.58 -0.38
C PRO A 78 22.54 -5.71 -1.04
N GLU A 79 22.42 -6.88 -0.42
CA GLU A 79 21.76 -8.06 -0.99
C GLU A 79 20.27 -7.81 -1.26
N HIS A 80 19.63 -7.00 -0.41
CA HIS A 80 18.25 -6.58 -0.57
C HIS A 80 18.13 -5.05 -0.50
N PRO A 81 17.31 -4.41 -1.38
CA PRO A 81 17.04 -2.98 -1.29
C PRO A 81 16.48 -2.59 0.10
N ALA A 82 17.12 -1.63 0.76
CA ALA A 82 16.66 -1.14 2.05
C ALA A 82 15.31 -0.43 1.94
N ILE A 83 14.37 -0.79 2.82
CA ILE A 83 13.06 -0.14 2.96
C ILE A 83 13.21 1.15 3.77
N PHE A 84 14.10 1.14 4.77
CA PHE A 84 14.38 2.29 5.61
C PHE A 84 15.82 2.75 5.42
N SER A 85 16.01 3.94 4.85
CA SER A 85 17.33 4.58 4.85
C SER A 85 17.84 4.78 6.29
N PRO A 86 19.16 4.70 6.55
CA PRO A 86 19.71 4.83 7.89
C PRO A 86 19.21 6.10 8.61
N GLY A 87 18.76 5.95 9.85
CA GLY A 87 18.25 7.06 10.68
C GLY A 87 16.82 7.51 10.36
N THR A 88 16.13 6.93 9.38
CA THR A 88 14.80 7.41 8.95
C THR A 88 13.61 6.67 9.58
N ARG A 89 13.82 5.55 10.28
CA ARG A 89 12.74 4.73 10.86
C ARG A 89 11.77 5.54 11.73
N GLY A 90 12.29 6.42 12.60
CA GLY A 90 11.46 7.28 13.45
C GLY A 90 10.63 8.28 12.65
N LEU A 91 11.23 8.92 11.63
CA LEU A 91 10.53 9.85 10.76
C LEU A 91 9.45 9.14 9.94
N GLN A 92 9.76 7.98 9.36
CA GLN A 92 8.79 7.20 8.60
C GLN A 92 7.65 6.67 9.49
N SER A 93 7.93 6.32 10.75
CA SER A 93 6.89 5.98 11.72
C SER A 93 5.90 7.14 11.92
N LEU A 94 6.41 8.37 12.07
CA LEU A 94 5.56 9.57 12.22
C LEU A 94 4.77 9.87 10.95
N LEU A 95 5.40 9.72 9.77
CA LEU A 95 4.69 9.92 8.50
C LEU A 95 3.55 8.91 8.32
N VAL A 96 3.74 7.66 8.76
CA VAL A 96 2.71 6.63 8.67
C VAL A 96 1.62 6.80 9.74
N SER A 97 1.96 7.23 10.95
CA SER A 97 0.97 7.36 12.04
C SER A 97 0.21 8.68 12.02
N GLU A 98 0.85 9.77 11.59
CA GLU A 98 0.27 11.12 11.66
C GLU A 98 -0.12 11.66 10.28
N TYR A 99 0.74 11.50 9.27
CA TYR A 99 0.51 12.13 7.97
C TYR A 99 -0.37 11.27 7.06
N PHE A 100 -0.04 10.00 6.85
CA PHE A 100 -0.75 9.10 5.95
C PHE A 100 -2.26 8.97 6.26
N PRO A 101 -2.71 8.91 7.53
CA PRO A 101 -4.14 8.86 7.83
C PRO A 101 -4.92 10.08 7.34
N THR A 102 -4.28 11.24 7.20
CA THR A 102 -4.91 12.44 6.65
C THR A 102 -5.16 12.34 5.15
N LEU A 103 -4.36 11.57 4.41
CA LEU A 103 -4.62 11.25 3.01
C LEU A 103 -5.75 10.22 2.90
N ILE A 104 -5.72 9.19 3.75
CA ILE A 104 -6.79 8.17 3.82
C ILE A 104 -8.15 8.84 4.10
N SER A 105 -8.21 9.78 5.04
CA SER A 105 -9.47 10.37 5.48
C SER A 105 -10.21 11.16 4.40
N VAL A 106 -9.50 11.63 3.38
CA VAL A 106 -10.10 12.37 2.25
C VAL A 106 -10.32 11.48 1.03
N ILE A 107 -9.42 10.53 0.77
CA ILE A 107 -9.49 9.66 -0.41
C ILE A 107 -10.46 8.49 -0.21
N VAL A 108 -10.38 7.77 0.92
CA VAL A 108 -11.18 6.56 1.09
C VAL A 108 -12.68 6.84 0.95
N PRO A 109 -13.26 7.90 1.54
CA PRO A 109 -14.69 8.18 1.37
C PRO A 109 -15.13 8.40 -0.09
N LEU A 110 -14.25 8.87 -0.98
CA LEU A 110 -14.54 9.03 -2.41
C LEU A 110 -14.64 7.68 -3.13
N SER A 111 -13.94 6.65 -2.63
CA SER A 111 -13.90 5.30 -3.21
C SER A 111 -14.82 4.29 -2.51
N VAL A 112 -15.30 4.59 -1.30
CA VAL A 112 -16.19 3.73 -0.49
C VAL A 112 -17.43 3.21 -1.25
N PRO A 113 -18.14 4.02 -2.05
CA PRO A 113 -19.35 3.55 -2.75
C PRO A 113 -19.08 2.38 -3.70
N CYS A 114 -17.82 2.19 -4.11
CA CYS A 114 -17.40 1.15 -5.03
C CYS A 114 -16.94 -0.13 -4.29
N LEU A 115 -16.69 -0.06 -2.98
CA LEU A 115 -16.20 -1.20 -2.18
C LEU A 115 -17.07 -2.46 -2.25
N PRO A 116 -18.42 -2.38 -2.28
CA PRO A 116 -19.24 -3.58 -2.38
C PRO A 116 -19.07 -4.37 -3.68
N ARG A 117 -18.47 -3.77 -4.72
CA ARG A 117 -18.14 -4.46 -5.98
C ARG A 117 -16.84 -5.25 -5.88
N ILE A 118 -15.99 -4.90 -4.91
CA ILE A 118 -14.64 -5.45 -4.79
C ILE A 118 -14.58 -6.42 -3.63
N LEU A 119 -15.16 -6.06 -2.48
CA LEU A 119 -15.13 -6.87 -1.28
C LEU A 119 -16.25 -7.91 -1.28
N ASP A 120 -15.94 -9.11 -0.81
CA ASP A 120 -16.98 -10.09 -0.50
C ASP A 120 -17.82 -9.65 0.71
N SER A 121 -19.02 -10.22 0.84
CA SER A 121 -20.00 -9.84 1.88
C SER A 121 -19.48 -10.01 3.32
N ARG A 122 -18.59 -10.97 3.57
CA ARG A 122 -17.98 -11.17 4.90
C ARG A 122 -16.95 -10.09 5.20
N SER A 123 -16.17 -9.68 4.21
CA SER A 123 -15.19 -8.59 4.33
C SER A 123 -15.89 -7.24 4.58
N ILE A 124 -17.01 -6.98 3.90
CA ILE A 124 -17.86 -5.81 4.13
C ILE A 124 -18.39 -5.81 5.57
N GLU A 125 -18.98 -6.92 6.04
CA GLU A 125 -19.51 -7.00 7.40
C GLU A 125 -18.41 -6.86 8.47
N TYR A 126 -17.22 -7.41 8.22
CA TYR A 126 -16.08 -7.21 9.11
C TYR A 126 -15.70 -5.73 9.22
N ILE A 127 -15.60 -5.02 8.10
CA ILE A 127 -15.30 -3.57 8.09
C ILE A 127 -16.41 -2.81 8.80
N ARG A 128 -17.68 -3.14 8.56
CA ARG A 128 -18.84 -2.53 9.22
C ARG A 128 -18.74 -2.64 10.73
N ARG A 129 -18.42 -3.84 11.22
CA ARG A 129 -18.30 -4.15 12.64
C ARG A 129 -17.10 -3.49 13.30
N THR A 130 -15.95 -3.47 12.62
CA THR A 130 -14.68 -3.05 13.22
C THR A 130 -14.35 -1.58 13.01
N ARG A 131 -14.86 -0.97 11.94
CA ARG A 131 -14.56 0.41 11.55
C ARG A 131 -15.80 1.30 11.46
N GLY A 132 -16.98 0.75 11.74
CA GLY A 132 -18.24 1.47 11.76
C GLY A 132 -18.94 1.54 10.40
N THR A 133 -20.20 1.95 10.42
CA THR A 133 -21.06 2.06 9.23
C THR A 133 -20.75 3.27 8.36
N SER A 134 -20.05 4.27 8.88
CA SER A 134 -19.67 5.48 8.13
C SER A 134 -18.70 5.18 6.98
N LEU A 135 -17.84 4.17 7.13
CA LEU A 135 -16.91 3.71 6.09
C LEU A 135 -17.54 2.83 5.01
N ILE A 136 -18.81 2.43 5.17
CA ILE A 136 -19.58 1.68 4.16
C ILE A 136 -20.93 2.36 3.95
N SER A 137 -20.99 3.68 4.20
CA SER A 137 -22.18 4.45 3.88
C SER A 137 -22.35 4.43 2.35
N GLU A 138 -23.56 4.16 1.89
CA GLU A 138 -23.88 3.88 0.48
C GLU A 138 -23.50 4.99 -0.50
N SER A 139 -23.11 6.18 -0.02
CA SER A 139 -22.49 7.24 -0.80
C SER A 139 -21.79 8.21 0.15
N ALA A 140 -20.63 8.75 -0.21
CA ALA A 140 -20.36 10.12 0.25
C ALA A 140 -21.51 10.98 -0.31
N PRO A 141 -22.21 11.79 0.51
CA PRO A 141 -23.24 12.67 -0.04
C PRO A 141 -22.61 13.46 -1.20
N LYS A 142 -23.25 13.50 -2.37
CA LYS A 142 -22.75 14.23 -3.55
C LYS A 142 -22.38 15.69 -3.24
N GLU A 143 -22.96 16.24 -2.17
CA GLU A 143 -22.68 17.58 -1.65
C GLU A 143 -21.29 17.71 -0.99
N ILE A 144 -20.75 16.63 -0.42
CA ILE A 144 -19.47 16.60 0.29
C ILE A 144 -18.31 16.22 -0.66
N GLU A 145 -18.61 15.48 -1.72
CA GLU A 145 -17.62 15.01 -2.71
C GLU A 145 -16.71 16.15 -3.27
N PRO A 146 -17.23 17.31 -3.73
CA PRO A 146 -16.37 18.39 -4.22
C PRO A 146 -15.43 18.95 -3.14
N LYS A 147 -15.87 18.96 -1.88
CA LYS A 147 -15.05 19.42 -0.75
C LYS A 147 -13.92 18.43 -0.48
N LEU A 148 -14.21 17.14 -0.48
CA LEU A 148 -13.22 16.09 -0.27
C LEU A 148 -12.21 16.04 -1.42
N LEU A 149 -12.65 16.18 -2.67
CA LEU A 149 -11.76 16.27 -3.83
C LEU A 149 -10.80 17.44 -3.72
N LYS A 150 -11.32 18.64 -3.38
CA LYS A 150 -10.48 19.81 -3.18
C LYS A 150 -9.48 19.62 -2.03
N GLU A 151 -9.91 19.03 -0.91
CA GLU A 151 -9.01 18.77 0.21
C GLU A 151 -7.96 17.72 -0.13
N ALA A 152 -8.33 16.67 -0.87
CA ALA A 152 -7.39 15.68 -1.38
C ALA A 152 -6.35 16.32 -2.30
N GLN A 153 -6.79 17.11 -3.29
CA GLN A 153 -5.90 17.83 -4.19
C GLN A 153 -4.88 18.67 -3.41
N GLN A 154 -5.32 19.46 -2.42
CA GLN A 154 -4.44 20.27 -1.59
C GLN A 154 -3.40 19.45 -0.81
N LYS A 155 -3.78 18.29 -0.27
CA LYS A 155 -2.84 17.42 0.46
C LYS A 155 -1.81 16.79 -0.47
N PHE A 156 -2.19 16.38 -1.67
CA PHE A 156 -1.25 15.82 -2.64
C PHE A 156 -0.37 16.89 -3.30
N GLU A 157 -0.88 18.11 -3.50
CA GLU A 157 -0.06 19.27 -3.87
C GLU A 157 0.99 19.55 -2.80
N ALA A 158 0.61 19.58 -1.52
CA ALA A 158 1.57 19.75 -0.42
C ALA A 158 2.61 18.63 -0.33
N LEU A 159 2.23 17.38 -0.65
CA LEU A 159 3.17 16.27 -0.80
C LEU A 159 4.18 16.58 -1.91
N LEU A 160 3.70 16.91 -3.11
CA LEU A 160 4.56 17.19 -4.26
C LEU A 160 5.49 18.39 -4.04
N ASP A 161 5.00 19.45 -3.40
CA ASP A 161 5.80 20.60 -3.01
C ASP A 161 6.91 20.20 -2.03
N SER A 162 6.59 19.32 -1.08
CA SER A 162 7.59 18.76 -0.16
C SER A 162 8.63 17.90 -0.89
N LEU A 163 8.19 17.09 -1.86
CA LEU A 163 9.09 16.29 -2.70
C LEU A 163 10.00 17.16 -3.58
N ALA A 164 9.51 18.32 -4.03
CA ALA A 164 10.31 19.26 -4.82
C ALA A 164 11.51 19.83 -4.03
N LEU A 165 11.45 19.86 -2.70
CA LEU A 165 12.56 20.26 -1.84
C LEU A 165 13.77 19.30 -1.94
N ASN A 166 13.59 18.10 -2.49
CA ASN A 166 14.68 17.16 -2.75
C ASN A 166 15.60 17.63 -3.89
N ASN A 167 15.35 18.77 -4.55
CA ASN A 167 16.21 19.36 -5.60
C ASN A 167 16.61 18.34 -6.67
N GLU A 168 15.64 17.63 -7.23
CA GLU A 168 15.84 16.58 -8.27
C GLU A 168 16.58 15.32 -7.79
N SER A 169 16.88 15.19 -6.49
CA SER A 169 17.53 13.99 -5.93
C SER A 169 16.70 12.71 -6.10
N GLY A 170 15.43 12.82 -6.50
CA GLY A 170 14.59 11.72 -6.92
C GLY A 170 13.12 11.94 -6.61
N PRO A 171 12.24 11.06 -7.09
CA PRO A 171 10.80 11.26 -7.02
C PRO A 171 10.17 10.86 -5.67
N PHE A 172 10.92 10.23 -4.77
CA PHE A 172 10.39 9.64 -3.55
C PHE A 172 10.56 10.56 -2.34
N VAL A 173 9.88 10.24 -1.24
CA VAL A 173 9.97 11.02 0.00
C VAL A 173 11.42 11.11 0.48
N MET A 174 12.21 10.05 0.34
CA MET A 174 13.64 10.02 0.65
C MET A 174 14.56 10.30 -0.56
N GLY A 175 14.04 11.00 -1.59
CA GLY A 175 14.80 11.35 -2.79
C GLY A 175 14.85 10.21 -3.82
N ASN A 176 16.05 9.67 -4.09
CA ASN A 176 16.25 8.59 -5.06
C ASN A 176 15.86 7.22 -4.51
N GLN A 177 15.84 7.08 -3.20
CA GLN A 177 15.50 5.83 -2.54
C GLN A 177 14.00 5.83 -2.21
N VAL A 178 13.31 4.80 -2.66
CA VAL A 178 11.93 4.53 -2.24
C VAL A 178 11.91 4.17 -0.76
N SER A 179 10.89 4.64 -0.04
CA SER A 179 10.72 4.42 1.38
C SER A 179 9.37 3.80 1.70
N PHE A 180 9.19 3.34 2.94
CA PHE A 180 7.94 2.70 3.36
C PHE A 180 6.71 3.59 3.17
N ILE A 181 6.85 4.90 3.39
CA ILE A 181 5.73 5.84 3.17
C ILE A 181 5.35 5.96 1.68
N ASP A 182 6.31 5.83 0.76
CA ASP A 182 6.02 5.80 -0.68
C ASP A 182 5.17 4.56 -1.02
N PHE A 183 5.47 3.41 -0.40
CA PHE A 183 4.65 2.19 -0.54
C PHE A 183 3.25 2.35 0.04
N CYS A 184 3.10 3.04 1.18
CA CYS A 184 1.79 3.39 1.71
C CYS A 184 0.96 4.21 0.73
N ILE A 185 1.56 5.25 0.14
CA ILE A 185 0.87 6.12 -0.81
C ILE A 185 0.56 5.38 -2.12
N GLY A 186 1.51 4.60 -2.63
CA GLY A 186 1.27 3.74 -3.80
C GLY A 186 0.13 2.76 -3.56
N GLY A 187 0.03 2.22 -2.35
CA GLY A 187 -1.06 1.33 -2.01
C GLY A 187 -2.42 2.03 -1.92
N LEU A 188 -2.44 3.30 -1.53
CA LEU A 188 -3.65 4.13 -1.61
C LEU A 188 -4.06 4.38 -3.07
N PHE A 189 -3.10 4.59 -3.98
CA PHE A 189 -3.39 4.75 -5.41
C PHE A 189 -3.94 3.48 -6.05
N GLU A 190 -3.37 2.31 -5.75
CA GLU A 190 -3.92 1.04 -6.24
C GLU A 190 -5.36 0.84 -5.74
N PHE A 191 -5.62 1.17 -4.48
CA PHE A 191 -6.97 1.10 -3.89
C PHE A 191 -7.97 1.97 -4.66
N VAL A 192 -7.61 3.22 -4.97
CA VAL A 192 -8.47 4.13 -5.76
C VAL A 192 -8.65 3.59 -7.17
N GLN A 193 -7.57 3.17 -7.84
CA GLN A 193 -7.60 2.62 -9.20
C GLN A 193 -8.56 1.43 -9.31
N ARG A 194 -8.54 0.52 -8.34
CA ARG A 194 -9.41 -0.66 -8.34
C ARG A 194 -10.85 -0.34 -7.94
N SER A 195 -11.05 0.79 -7.29
CA SER A 195 -12.38 1.29 -6.94
C SER A 195 -13.04 2.07 -8.07
N ASP A 196 -12.27 2.52 -9.07
CA ASP A 196 -12.84 3.22 -10.21
C ASP A 196 -13.77 2.32 -11.04
N THR A 197 -14.81 2.95 -11.57
CA THR A 197 -15.84 2.32 -12.40
C THR A 197 -16.01 3.17 -13.66
N GLU A 198 -16.79 2.74 -14.64
CA GLU A 198 -17.04 3.58 -15.83
C GLU A 198 -17.63 4.96 -15.47
N ASP A 199 -18.37 5.02 -14.35
CA ASP A 199 -19.01 6.23 -13.83
C ASP A 199 -18.13 7.01 -12.82
N SER A 200 -17.06 6.40 -12.27
CA SER A 200 -16.13 7.03 -11.33
C SER A 200 -14.81 7.36 -12.02
N THR A 201 -14.46 8.63 -12.08
CA THR A 201 -13.23 9.12 -12.70
C THR A 201 -12.21 9.62 -11.67
N ILE A 202 -12.36 9.23 -10.40
CA ILE A 202 -11.55 9.73 -9.28
C ILE A 202 -10.07 9.43 -9.50
N PHE A 203 -9.72 8.24 -10.01
CA PHE A 203 -8.31 7.94 -10.28
C PHE A 203 -7.75 8.80 -11.39
N LYS A 204 -8.50 8.98 -12.50
CA LYS A 204 -8.07 9.84 -13.62
C LYS A 204 -7.90 11.29 -13.18
N GLU A 205 -8.84 11.80 -12.37
CA GLU A 205 -8.78 13.13 -11.78
C GLU A 205 -7.53 13.29 -10.91
N LEU A 206 -7.29 12.34 -9.99
CA LEU A 206 -6.11 12.33 -9.14
C LEU A 206 -4.80 12.36 -9.94
N LEU A 207 -4.70 11.56 -11.00
CA LEU A 207 -3.50 11.53 -11.84
C LEU A 207 -3.30 12.82 -12.66
N SER A 208 -4.35 13.63 -12.86
CA SER A 208 -4.27 14.89 -13.61
C SER A 208 -3.73 16.06 -12.77
N TRP A 209 -3.76 15.96 -11.44
CA TRP A 209 -3.37 17.05 -10.55
C TRP A 209 -1.90 17.45 -10.70
N SER A 210 -1.63 18.72 -10.40
CA SER A 210 -0.28 19.31 -10.47
C SER A 210 0.40 19.08 -11.83
N ASP A 211 -0.33 19.33 -12.92
CA ASP A 211 0.14 19.13 -14.31
C ASP A 211 0.63 17.69 -14.57
N GLY A 212 -0.03 16.70 -13.97
CA GLY A 212 0.31 15.29 -14.13
C GLY A 212 1.51 14.81 -13.30
N LYS A 213 2.06 15.62 -12.39
CA LYS A 213 3.16 15.21 -11.51
C LYS A 213 2.81 14.01 -10.62
N LEU A 214 1.55 13.89 -10.19
CA LEU A 214 1.11 12.70 -9.45
C LEU A 214 1.13 11.44 -10.32
N ALA A 215 0.81 11.55 -11.61
CA ALA A 215 0.95 10.42 -12.53
C ALA A 215 2.40 9.96 -12.66
N VAL A 216 3.35 10.90 -12.72
CA VAL A 216 4.78 10.58 -12.74
C VAL A 216 5.18 9.88 -11.44
N TYR A 217 4.79 10.41 -10.28
CA TYR A 217 5.07 9.80 -8.98
C TYR A 217 4.52 8.36 -8.88
N TRP A 218 3.25 8.16 -9.30
CA TRP A 218 2.63 6.84 -9.34
C TRP A 218 3.37 5.85 -10.24
N GLU A 219 3.73 6.28 -11.46
CA GLU A 219 4.42 5.40 -12.41
C GLU A 219 5.82 4.99 -11.89
N ARG A 220 6.50 5.84 -11.12
CA ARG A 220 7.76 5.47 -10.45
C ARG A 220 7.57 4.36 -9.42
N ILE A 221 6.47 4.38 -8.67
CA ILE A 221 6.13 3.30 -7.74
C ILE A 221 5.79 2.01 -8.51
N LYS A 222 4.99 2.10 -9.59
CA LYS A 222 4.66 0.95 -10.45
C LYS A 222 5.90 0.32 -11.08
N GLN A 223 6.92 1.11 -11.44
CA GLN A 223 8.17 0.59 -11.98
C GLN A 223 8.90 -0.32 -10.97
N ILE A 224 8.88 0.05 -9.69
CA ILE A 224 9.46 -0.78 -8.62
C ILE A 224 8.69 -2.08 -8.46
N GLU A 225 7.36 -2.01 -8.44
CA GLU A 225 6.49 -3.19 -8.38
C GLU A 225 6.70 -4.13 -9.58
N ARG A 226 6.87 -3.60 -10.80
CA ARG A 226 7.13 -4.43 -11.99
C ARG A 226 8.54 -5.02 -12.03
N ALA A 227 9.52 -4.30 -11.49
CA ALA A 227 10.91 -4.78 -11.41
C ALA A 227 11.13 -5.80 -10.28
N SER A 228 10.12 -5.98 -9.45
CA SER A 228 10.12 -6.89 -8.32
C SER A 228 9.81 -8.33 -8.74
N SER A 229 10.36 -9.30 -8.00
CA SER A 229 10.35 -10.72 -8.37
C SER A 229 9.02 -11.38 -8.01
N GLU A 230 7.94 -11.09 -8.73
CA GLU A 230 6.69 -11.85 -8.59
C GLU A 230 6.88 -13.29 -9.07
N ILE A 231 6.84 -14.25 -8.14
CA ILE A 231 6.69 -15.67 -8.49
C ILE A 231 5.19 -15.95 -8.63
N ASN A 232 4.66 -15.84 -9.86
CA ASN A 232 3.32 -16.33 -10.17
C ASN A 232 3.35 -17.86 -10.25
N VAL A 233 2.72 -18.54 -9.29
CA VAL A 233 2.50 -19.99 -9.35
C VAL A 233 1.04 -20.22 -9.70
N GLU A 234 0.78 -20.75 -10.90
CA GLU A 234 -0.53 -21.31 -11.26
C GLU A 234 -0.86 -22.42 -10.24
N THR A 235 -2.01 -22.29 -9.59
CA THR A 235 -2.59 -23.33 -8.71
C THR A 235 -3.10 -24.51 -9.52
#